data_AF-A0A2A6J6D1-F1
#
_entry.id   AF-A0A2A6J6D1-F1
#
_cell.length_a   1.000
_cell.length_b   1.000
_cell.length_c   1.000
_cell.angle_alpha   90.00
_cell.angle_beta   90.00
_cell.angle_gamma   90.00
#
_symmetry.space_group_name_H-M   'P 1'
#
loop_
_entity.id
_entity.type
_entity.pdbx_description
1 polymer ?
#
loop_
_entity_poly.entity_id
_entity_poly.type
_entity_poly.pdbx_seq_one_letter_code
_entity_poly.pdbx_strand_id
1 'polypeptide(L)'
;MAVGNCIGFGGMRVDRAVAQEVLERLQPPGIEAALRAMEAHTQRHSDNQQQLENLIKQAQYEAARARRQYDAVDPGNRLVAGELERRWNEKLILLRDLEVQFEMLSTDRNTPALSADDRTRLMMLGSDL
;
A
#
# COMPACT_ATOMS: atom_id res chain seq x y z
N MET A 1 -7.97 -30.01 -46.29
CA MET A 1 -8.47 -29.43 -45.04
C MET A 1 -8.24 -30.45 -43.93
N ALA A 2 -7.21 -30.26 -43.09
CA ALA A 2 -6.96 -31.16 -41.97
C ALA A 2 -7.86 -30.72 -40.81
N VAL A 3 -8.85 -31.56 -40.46
CA VAL A 3 -9.65 -31.37 -39.25
C VAL A 3 -8.72 -31.67 -38.08
N GLY A 4 -8.42 -30.64 -37.27
CA GLY A 4 -7.59 -30.80 -36.09
C GLY A 4 -8.21 -31.86 -35.18
N ASN A 5 -7.44 -32.91 -34.89
CA ASN A 5 -7.90 -34.02 -34.05
C ASN A 5 -7.96 -33.50 -32.60
N CYS A 6 -9.16 -33.30 -32.06
CA CYS A 6 -9.32 -32.90 -30.66
C CYS A 6 -8.95 -34.08 -29.75
N ILE A 7 -8.03 -33.84 -28.80
CA ILE A 7 -7.70 -34.81 -27.75
C ILE A 7 -8.51 -34.41 -26.51
N GLY A 8 -9.49 -35.23 -26.14
CA GLY A 8 -10.20 -35.12 -24.87
C GLY A 8 -9.64 -36.12 -23.87
N PHE A 9 -9.22 -35.65 -22.70
CA PHE A 9 -8.88 -36.51 -21.57
C PHE A 9 -9.77 -36.16 -20.37
N GLY A 10 -10.10 -37.15 -19.55
CA GLY A 10 -10.92 -36.94 -18.36
C GLY A 10 -10.15 -36.15 -17.30
N GLY A 11 -10.68 -34.99 -16.91
CA GLY A 11 -10.09 -34.09 -15.91
C GLY A 11 -9.92 -34.69 -14.52
N MET A 12 -10.68 -35.73 -14.16
CA MET A 12 -10.77 -36.25 -12.79
C MET A 12 -9.42 -36.53 -12.09
N ARG A 13 -8.40 -37.01 -12.81
CA ARG A 13 -7.09 -37.29 -12.19
C ARG A 13 -6.32 -35.99 -11.88
N VAL A 14 -6.42 -35.02 -12.78
CA VAL A 14 -5.82 -33.68 -12.60
C VAL A 14 -6.58 -32.94 -11.53
N ASP A 15 -7.91 -32.93 -11.59
CA ASP A 15 -8.78 -32.28 -10.61
C ASP A 15 -8.52 -32.81 -9.20
N ARG A 16 -8.38 -34.13 -9.04
CA ARG A 16 -8.06 -34.75 -7.75
C ARG A 16 -6.68 -34.34 -7.23
N ALA A 17 -5.66 -34.31 -8.10
CA ALA A 17 -4.31 -33.91 -7.71
C ALA A 17 -4.26 -32.44 -7.28
N VAL A 18 -4.93 -31.56 -8.04
CA VAL A 18 -5.04 -30.14 -7.72
C VAL A 18 -5.83 -29.93 -6.43
N ALA A 19 -6.97 -30.61 -6.27
CA ALA A 19 -7.78 -30.52 -5.06
C ALA A 19 -7.00 -30.95 -3.82
N GLN A 20 -6.26 -32.05 -3.90
CA GLN A 20 -5.41 -32.51 -2.79
C GLN A 20 -4.37 -31.46 -2.41
N GLU A 21 -3.64 -30.91 -3.37
CA GLU A 21 -2.63 -29.85 -3.14
C GLU A 21 -3.22 -28.57 -2.54
N VAL A 22 -4.44 -28.20 -2.94
CA VAL A 22 -5.14 -27.04 -2.40
C VAL A 22 -5.57 -27.31 -0.96
N LEU A 23 -6.17 -28.46 -0.68
CA LEU A 23 -6.63 -28.85 0.65
C LEU A 23 -5.46 -28.96 1.63
N GLU A 24 -4.35 -29.58 1.23
CA GLU A 24 -3.13 -29.65 2.06
C GLU A 24 -2.61 -28.27 2.46
N ARG A 25 -2.69 -27.26 1.57
CA ARG A 25 -2.30 -25.87 1.89
C ARG A 25 -3.34 -25.09 2.71
N LEU A 26 -4.60 -25.52 2.70
CA LEU A 26 -5.68 -24.91 3.48
C LEU A 26 -5.82 -25.51 4.88
N GLN A 27 -5.02 -26.52 5.22
CA GLN A 27 -4.95 -27.01 6.60
C GLN A 27 -4.50 -25.90 7.57
N PRO A 28 -4.76 -26.03 8.88
CA PRO A 28 -4.52 -24.96 9.85
C PRO A 28 -3.10 -24.35 9.82
N PRO A 29 -2.00 -25.11 9.61
CA PRO A 29 -0.66 -24.52 9.47
C PRO A 29 -0.54 -23.58 8.26
N GLY A 30 -1.20 -23.90 7.14
CA GLY A 30 -1.20 -23.06 5.95
C GLY A 30 -2.05 -21.79 6.13
N ILE A 31 -3.19 -21.90 6.82
CA ILE A 31 -4.00 -20.74 7.21
C ILE A 31 -3.23 -19.83 8.18
N GLU A 32 -2.55 -20.40 9.18
CA GLU A 32 -1.72 -19.63 10.12
C GLU A 32 -0.56 -18.92 9.39
N ALA A 33 0.07 -19.57 8.42
CA ALA A 33 1.10 -18.96 7.58
C ALA A 33 0.54 -17.80 6.74
N ALA A 34 -0.64 -17.96 6.14
CA ALA A 34 -1.31 -16.90 5.39
C ALA A 34 -1.68 -15.71 6.29
N LEU A 35 -2.25 -15.97 7.47
CA LEU A 35 -2.59 -14.92 8.44
C LEU A 35 -1.35 -14.16 8.91
N ARG A 36 -0.24 -14.85 9.22
CA ARG A 36 1.04 -14.20 9.56
C ARG A 36 1.59 -13.35 8.41
N ALA A 37 1.48 -13.83 7.17
CA ALA A 37 1.90 -13.06 6.00
C ALA A 37 1.06 -11.79 5.82
N MET A 38 -0.25 -11.88 6.04
CA MET A 38 -1.15 -10.72 6.04
C MET A 38 -0.78 -9.71 7.13
N GLU A 39 -0.54 -10.16 8.36
CA GLU A 39 -0.12 -9.28 9.46
C GLU A 39 1.21 -8.57 9.16
N ALA A 40 2.21 -9.32 8.66
CA ALA A 40 3.49 -8.74 8.27
C ALA A 40 3.33 -7.70 7.14
N HIS A 41 2.43 -7.94 6.18
CA HIS A 41 2.09 -6.99 5.13
C HIS A 41 1.44 -5.72 5.70
N THR A 42 0.46 -5.87 6.59
CA THR A 42 -0.20 -4.74 7.27
C THR A 42 0.78 -3.91 8.09
N GLN A 43 1.70 -4.55 8.83
CA GLN A 43 2.70 -3.83 9.62
C GLN A 43 3.65 -3.01 8.72
N ARG A 44 4.19 -3.62 7.66
CA ARG A 44 5.04 -2.90 6.69
C ARG A 44 4.29 -1.72 6.06
N HIS A 45 3.01 -1.91 5.76
CA HIS A 45 2.18 -0.86 5.21
C HIS A 45 1.96 0.29 6.21
N SER A 46 1.73 -0.03 7.48
CA SER A 46 1.63 0.97 8.57
C SER A 46 2.93 1.75 8.75
N ASP A 47 4.09 1.08 8.69
CA ASP A 47 5.39 1.72 8.84
C ASP A 47 5.64 2.71 7.68
N ASN A 48 5.35 2.29 6.45
CA ASN A 48 5.45 3.15 5.26
C ASN A 48 4.52 4.37 5.35
N GLN A 49 3.31 4.19 5.87
CA GLN A 49 2.37 5.30 6.09
C GLN A 49 2.93 6.29 7.11
N GLN A 50 3.45 5.80 8.24
CA GLN A 50 4.00 6.67 9.26
C GLN A 50 5.19 7.47 8.74
N GLN A 51 6.02 6.85 7.90
CA GLN A 51 7.12 7.53 7.21
C GLN A 51 6.61 8.65 6.28
N LEU A 52 5.59 8.37 5.46
CA LEU A 52 5.01 9.36 4.56
C LEU A 52 4.37 10.53 5.32
N GLU A 53 3.63 10.27 6.40
CA GLU A 53 3.08 11.31 7.27
C GLU A 53 4.18 12.21 7.85
N ASN A 54 5.30 11.62 8.26
CA ASN A 54 6.44 12.37 8.80
C ASN A 54 7.09 13.25 7.72
N LEU A 55 7.20 12.75 6.48
CA LEU A 55 7.68 13.54 5.33
C LEU A 55 6.75 14.72 5.02
N ILE A 56 5.43 14.52 5.07
CA ILE A 56 4.46 15.61 4.90
C ILE A 56 4.64 16.67 5.99
N LYS A 57 4.71 16.27 7.27
CA LYS A 57 4.93 17.20 8.39
C LYS A 57 6.23 18.00 8.21
N GLN A 58 7.30 17.34 7.76
CA GLN A 58 8.56 18.02 7.46
C GLN A 58 8.41 19.02 6.30
N ALA A 59 7.78 18.63 5.20
CA ALA A 59 7.56 19.49 4.04
C ALA A 59 6.69 20.71 4.40
N GLN A 60 5.65 20.52 5.21
CA GLN A 60 4.82 21.61 5.74
C GLN A 60 5.64 22.60 6.57
N TYR A 61 6.50 22.09 7.45
CA TYR A 61 7.40 22.93 8.24
C TYR A 61 8.37 23.72 7.36
N GLU A 62 8.98 23.07 6.36
CA GLU A 62 9.92 23.71 5.45
C GLU A 62 9.25 24.79 4.59
N ALA A 63 8.05 24.54 4.08
CA ALA A 63 7.27 25.52 3.34
C ALA A 63 6.89 26.73 4.22
N ALA A 64 6.45 26.48 5.46
CA ALA A 64 6.14 27.55 6.42
C ALA A 64 7.39 28.36 6.82
N ARG A 65 8.55 27.71 6.91
CA ARG A 65 9.83 28.39 7.16
C ARG A 65 10.26 29.25 5.98
N ALA A 66 10.17 28.74 4.75
CA ALA A 66 10.49 29.49 3.54
C ALA A 66 9.57 30.72 3.37
N ARG A 67 8.27 30.55 3.65
CA ARG A 67 7.31 31.67 3.67
C ARG A 67 7.73 32.77 4.64
N ARG A 68 8.08 32.42 5.89
CA ARG A 68 8.54 33.42 6.88
C ARG A 68 9.81 34.16 6.44
N GLN A 69 10.69 33.51 5.69
CA GLN A 69 11.89 34.15 5.14
C GLN A 69 11.53 35.14 4.02
N TYR A 70 10.61 34.76 3.14
CA TYR A 70 10.07 35.65 2.13
C TYR A 70 9.37 36.87 2.75
N ASP A 71 8.50 36.67 3.74
CA ASP A 71 7.76 37.75 4.40
C ASP A 71 8.68 38.74 5.15
N ALA A 72 9.89 38.32 5.54
CA ALA A 72 10.86 39.13 6.26
C ALA A 72 11.82 39.92 5.35
N VAL A 73 11.81 39.69 4.03
CA VAL A 73 12.73 40.36 3.10
C VAL A 73 12.27 41.79 2.78
N ASP A 74 13.22 42.72 2.65
CA ASP A 74 12.92 44.07 2.19
C ASP A 74 12.44 44.04 0.71
N PRO A 75 11.29 44.66 0.37
CA PRO A 75 10.80 44.77 -1.01
C PRO A 75 11.78 45.42 -2.00
N GLY A 76 12.71 46.24 -1.52
CA GLY A 76 13.80 46.82 -2.32
C GLY A 76 14.80 45.77 -2.83
N ASN A 77 14.91 44.62 -2.16
CA ASN A 77 15.81 43.53 -2.52
C ASN A 77 15.15 42.54 -3.49
N ARG A 78 14.67 43.04 -4.64
CA ARG A 78 13.84 42.29 -5.60
C ARG A 78 14.43 40.95 -6.06
N LEU A 79 15.74 40.87 -6.24
CA LEU A 79 16.41 39.60 -6.62
C LEU A 79 16.38 38.56 -5.48
N VAL A 80 16.56 39.01 -4.24
CA VAL A 80 16.49 38.14 -3.05
C VAL A 80 15.05 37.68 -2.83
N ALA A 81 14.08 38.59 -2.96
CA ALA A 81 12.66 38.27 -2.88
C ALA A 81 12.26 37.22 -3.93
N GLY A 82 12.67 37.40 -5.20
CA GLY A 82 12.39 36.43 -6.26
C GLY A 82 13.03 35.05 -6.03
N GLU A 83 14.24 34.99 -5.48
CA GLU A 83 14.86 33.70 -5.13
C GLU A 83 14.18 33.02 -3.93
N LEU A 84 13.78 33.78 -2.91
CA LEU A 84 13.04 33.25 -1.76
C LEU A 84 11.64 32.75 -2.16
N GLU A 85 10.96 33.48 -3.04
CA GLU A 85 9.70 33.04 -3.65
C GLU A 85 9.87 31.74 -4.43
N ARG A 86 10.90 31.65 -5.28
CA ARG A 86 11.22 30.43 -6.04
C ARG A 86 11.43 29.23 -5.11
N ARG A 87 12.23 29.38 -4.05
CA ARG A 87 12.47 28.33 -3.05
C ARG A 87 11.21 27.96 -2.28
N TRP A 88 10.37 28.93 -1.94
CA TRP A 88 9.11 28.65 -1.27
C TRP A 88 8.17 27.85 -2.18
N ASN A 89 8.07 28.23 -3.46
CA ASN A 89 7.28 27.52 -4.45
C ASN A 89 7.77 26.06 -4.64
N GLU A 90 9.08 25.82 -4.68
CA GLU A 90 9.62 24.46 -4.71
C GLU A 90 9.17 23.62 -3.51
N LYS A 91 9.18 24.20 -2.30
CA LYS A 91 8.69 23.50 -1.09
C LYS A 91 7.19 23.25 -1.12
N LEU A 92 6.40 24.14 -1.69
CA LEU A 92 4.96 23.94 -1.88
C LEU A 92 4.67 22.82 -2.88
N ILE A 93 5.42 22.73 -3.97
CA ILE A 93 5.30 21.63 -4.94
C ILE A 93 5.61 20.30 -4.27
N LEU A 94 6.73 20.20 -3.53
CA LEU A 94 7.09 18.99 -2.80
C LEU A 94 6.02 18.58 -1.78
N LEU A 95 5.47 19.54 -1.03
CA LEU A 95 4.36 19.27 -0.12
C LEU A 95 3.15 18.70 -0.88
N ARG A 96 2.77 19.32 -2.00
CA ARG A 96 1.64 18.88 -2.81
C ARG A 96 1.85 17.46 -3.35
N ASP A 97 3.05 17.14 -3.83
CA ASP A 97 3.38 15.82 -4.35
C ASP A 97 3.28 14.74 -3.26
N LEU A 98 3.68 15.05 -2.03
CA LEU A 98 3.56 14.13 -0.89
C LEU A 98 2.10 13.95 -0.45
N GLU A 99 1.30 15.02 -0.45
CA GLU A 99 -0.14 14.95 -0.15
C GLU A 99 -0.88 14.08 -1.17
N VAL A 100 -0.60 14.24 -2.47
CA VAL A 100 -1.19 13.42 -3.53
C VAL A 100 -0.82 11.94 -3.36
N GLN A 101 0.45 11.63 -3.05
CA GLN A 101 0.87 10.26 -2.75
C GLN A 101 0.12 9.65 -1.56
N PHE A 102 -0.12 10.45 -0.52
CA PHE A 102 -0.87 10.02 0.66
C PHE A 102 -2.35 9.77 0.35
N GLU A 103 -2.99 10.62 -0.46
CA GLU A 103 -4.36 10.44 -0.93
C GLU A 103 -4.51 9.15 -1.76
N MET A 104 -3.55 8.86 -2.65
CA MET A 104 -3.53 7.63 -3.46
C MET A 104 -3.47 6.38 -2.56
N LEU A 105 -2.53 6.35 -1.61
CA LEU A 105 -2.40 5.23 -0.66
C LEU A 105 -3.61 5.08 0.26
N SER A 106 -4.28 6.19 0.59
CA SER A 106 -5.50 6.18 1.41
C SER A 106 -6.68 5.52 0.71
N THR A 107 -6.74 5.64 -0.62
CA THR A 107 -7.84 5.12 -1.43
C THR A 107 -7.74 3.59 -1.59
N ASP A 108 -6.53 3.06 -1.75
CA ASP A 108 -6.28 1.60 -1.79
C ASP A 108 -6.58 0.88 -0.47
N ARG A 109 -6.65 1.63 0.64
CA ARG A 109 -6.84 1.10 2.00
C ARG A 109 -8.27 0.62 2.31
N ASN A 110 -9.23 0.81 1.42
CA ASN A 110 -10.63 0.44 1.66
C ASN A 110 -10.91 -1.08 1.74
N THR A 111 -9.87 -1.91 1.83
CA THR A 111 -10.03 -3.34 2.08
C THR A 111 -10.15 -3.57 3.59
N PRO A 112 -11.30 -4.05 4.11
CA PRO A 112 -11.49 -4.22 5.53
C PRO A 112 -10.49 -5.23 6.11
N ALA A 113 -9.92 -4.89 7.27
CA ALA A 113 -9.05 -5.80 8.02
C ALA A 113 -9.86 -7.03 8.47
N LEU A 114 -9.23 -8.21 8.45
CA LEU A 114 -9.87 -9.45 8.87
C LEU A 114 -10.20 -9.41 10.37
N SER A 115 -11.47 -9.61 10.74
CA SER A 115 -11.88 -9.59 12.14
C SER A 115 -11.38 -10.83 12.90
N ALA A 116 -11.35 -10.77 14.24
CA ALA A 116 -10.99 -11.92 15.07
C ALA A 116 -11.93 -13.12 14.85
N ASP A 117 -13.22 -12.85 14.60
CA ASP A 117 -14.22 -13.88 14.29
C ASP A 117 -13.96 -14.53 12.93
N ASP A 118 -13.53 -13.76 11.94
CA ASP A 118 -13.19 -14.29 10.61
C ASP A 118 -11.93 -15.17 10.69
N ARG A 119 -10.93 -14.76 11.47
CA ARG A 119 -9.73 -15.59 11.74
C ARG A 119 -10.10 -16.91 12.38
N THR A 120 -10.98 -16.88 13.38
CA THR A 120 -11.46 -18.09 14.07
C THR A 120 -12.23 -19.00 13.12
N ARG A 121 -13.09 -18.44 12.27
CA ARG A 121 -13.81 -19.20 11.24
C ARG A 121 -12.88 -19.84 10.21
N LEU A 122 -11.84 -19.13 9.75
CA LEU A 122 -10.85 -19.70 8.84
C LEU A 122 -10.12 -20.88 9.48
N MET A 123 -9.67 -20.75 10.72
CA MET A 123 -8.99 -21.84 11.43
C MET A 123 -9.90 -23.07 11.61
N MET A 124 -11.17 -22.86 11.94
CA MET A 124 -12.16 -23.92 12.06
C MET A 124 -12.40 -24.62 10.71
N LEU A 125 -12.53 -23.85 9.63
CA LEU A 125 -12.72 -24.41 8.29
C LEU A 125 -11.51 -25.25 7.87
N GLY A 126 -10.29 -24.78 8.11
CA GLY A 126 -9.07 -25.52 7.79
C GLY A 126 -8.93 -26.83 8.57
N SER A 127 -9.49 -26.91 9.78
CA SER A 127 -9.52 -28.15 10.56
C SER A 127 -10.59 -29.16 10.13
N ASP A 128 -11.55 -28.74 9.30
CA ASP A 128 -12.65 -29.57 8.76
C ASP A 128 -12.36 -30.08 7.33
N LEU A 129 -11.14 -29.85 6.81
CA LEU A 129 -10.64 -30.31 5.51
C LEU A 129 -9.93 -31.67 5.62
#